data_AF-A0A7M3MX81-F1
#
_entry.id   AF-A0A7M3MX81-F1
#
_cell.length_a   1.000
_cell.length_b   1.000
_cell.length_c   1.000
_cell.angle_alpha   90.00
_cell.angle_beta   90.00
_cell.angle_gamma   90.00
#
_symmetry.space_group_name_H-M   'P 1'
#
loop_
_entity.id
_entity.type
_entity.pdbx_description
1 polymer ?
#
loop_
_entity_poly.entity_id
_entity_poly.type
_entity_poly.pdbx_seq_one_letter_code
_entity_poly.pdbx_strand_id
1 'polypeptide(L)'
;MPKQIKSHVDSTLKIWRKEEKKAIKLLKVVGDLRFDRGIELVLFRRDIYDSRPSQVIHNHHHGSNYTSNPITIDDTLDVARTIERMESLAPSRIDIGKIAANFKEGGNGMDLEGWLKDLFAYALTGESGDIESRDVVLYGFGRIGRLLARRIIELTGRGDQLRLRAVVIRPKMKDKNAELHKRASLLQSDSIHGEFGGSVRVDEEAGDLVVNGNRIKIIFAGHPSEINYLDYGIQNAMVIDNTGVFRDRE
;
A
#
# COMPACT_ATOMS: atom_id res chain seq x y z
N MET A 1 43.46 3.94 23.78
CA MET A 1 42.42 4.59 22.95
C MET A 1 42.00 3.80 21.71
N PRO A 2 42.88 3.25 20.85
CA PRO A 2 42.47 2.54 19.61
C PRO A 2 41.64 1.24 19.84
N LYS A 3 41.97 0.46 20.88
CA LYS A 3 41.24 -0.77 21.24
C LYS A 3 39.80 -0.51 21.73
N GLN A 4 39.57 0.62 22.41
CA GLN A 4 38.23 1.02 22.87
C GLN A 4 37.31 1.40 21.71
N ILE A 5 37.82 2.17 20.75
CA ILE A 5 37.08 2.54 19.53
C ILE A 5 36.66 1.28 18.76
N LYS A 6 37.59 0.34 18.52
CA LYS A 6 37.28 -0.91 17.82
C LYS A 6 36.21 -1.75 18.55
N SER A 7 36.33 -1.89 19.88
CA SER A 7 35.35 -2.65 20.66
C SER A 7 33.94 -2.04 20.66
N HIS A 8 33.83 -0.71 20.60
CA HIS A 8 32.56 0.01 20.55
C HIS A 8 31.91 -0.04 19.16
N VAL A 9 32.72 -0.02 18.09
CA VAL A 9 32.24 -0.25 16.72
C VAL A 9 31.70 -1.67 16.56
N ASP A 10 32.43 -2.67 17.06
CA ASP A 10 32.03 -4.07 16.98
C ASP A 10 30.72 -4.35 17.75
N SER A 11 30.49 -3.68 18.89
CA SER A 11 29.25 -3.83 19.66
C SER A 11 28.06 -3.17 18.95
N THR A 12 28.26 -1.96 18.40
CA THR A 12 27.21 -1.21 17.69
C THR A 12 26.76 -1.94 16.43
N LEU A 13 27.72 -2.46 15.65
CA LEU A 13 27.43 -3.24 14.45
C LEU A 13 26.70 -4.56 14.78
N LYS A 14 27.04 -5.22 15.89
CA LYS A 14 26.33 -6.41 16.35
C LYS A 14 24.88 -6.11 16.71
N ILE A 15 24.62 -4.97 17.37
CA ILE A 15 23.25 -4.53 17.70
C ILE A 15 22.47 -4.25 16.42
N TRP A 16 23.03 -3.46 15.50
CA TRP A 16 22.40 -3.16 14.22
C TRP A 16 22.00 -4.41 13.44
N ARG A 17 22.92 -5.39 13.34
CA ARG A 17 22.65 -6.67 12.67
C ARG A 17 21.53 -7.47 13.32
N LYS A 18 21.34 -7.36 14.64
CA LYS A 18 20.22 -8.00 15.35
C LYS A 18 18.90 -7.32 15.00
N GLU A 19 18.86 -5.99 15.02
CA GLU A 19 17.67 -5.21 14.66
C GLU A 19 17.28 -5.44 13.19
N GLU A 20 18.24 -5.48 12.28
CA GLU A 20 18.00 -5.77 10.86
C GLU A 20 17.38 -7.15 10.64
N LYS A 21 17.85 -8.17 11.37
CA LYS A 21 17.24 -9.51 11.34
C LYS A 21 15.80 -9.51 11.86
N LYS A 22 15.48 -8.70 12.88
CA LYS A 22 14.11 -8.56 13.39
C LYS A 22 13.22 -7.84 12.39
N ALA A 23 13.72 -6.76 11.77
CA ALA A 23 13.01 -6.03 10.73
C ALA A 23 12.66 -6.92 9.54
N ILE A 24 13.58 -7.79 9.10
CA ILE A 24 13.32 -8.78 8.03
C ILE A 24 12.21 -9.76 8.44
N LYS A 25 12.20 -10.24 9.69
CA LYS A 25 11.14 -11.12 10.19
C LYS A 25 9.79 -10.41 10.21
N LEU A 26 9.75 -9.14 10.62
CA LEU A 26 8.54 -8.33 10.60
C LEU A 26 8.03 -8.14 9.17
N LEU A 27 8.91 -7.75 8.24
CA LEU A 27 8.58 -7.58 6.82
C LEU A 27 7.99 -8.85 6.20
N LYS A 28 8.50 -10.02 6.59
CA LYS A 28 7.93 -11.31 6.16
C LYS A 28 6.47 -11.45 6.60
N VAL A 29 6.18 -11.33 7.91
CA VAL A 29 4.81 -11.47 8.45
C VAL A 29 3.87 -10.42 7.85
N VAL A 30 4.35 -9.18 7.65
CA VAL A 30 3.59 -8.11 6.98
C VAL A 30 3.25 -8.48 5.54
N GLY A 31 4.18 -9.09 4.80
CA GLY A 31 3.95 -9.56 3.44
C GLY A 31 2.93 -10.70 3.41
N ASP A 32 3.11 -11.72 4.23
CA ASP A 32 2.23 -12.89 4.32
C ASP A 32 0.79 -12.46 4.65
N LEU A 33 0.60 -11.61 5.67
CA LEU A 33 -0.71 -11.04 6.01
C LEU A 33 -1.36 -10.23 4.87
N ARG A 34 -0.57 -9.45 4.14
CA ARG A 34 -1.06 -8.62 3.04
C ARG A 34 -1.57 -9.47 1.88
N PHE A 35 -0.81 -10.48 1.47
CA PHE A 35 -1.11 -11.26 0.28
C PHE A 35 -2.08 -12.40 0.53
N ASP A 36 -1.97 -13.06 1.68
CA ASP A 36 -2.79 -14.24 1.96
C ASP A 36 -4.14 -13.81 2.57
N ARG A 37 -4.13 -12.76 3.39
CA ARG A 37 -5.28 -12.37 4.23
C ARG A 37 -5.84 -10.99 3.96
N GLY A 38 -5.23 -10.19 3.07
CA GLY A 38 -5.67 -8.83 2.80
C GLY A 38 -5.57 -7.89 4.01
N ILE A 39 -4.73 -8.23 5.00
CA ILE A 39 -4.51 -7.43 6.20
C ILE A 39 -3.26 -6.56 5.98
N GLU A 40 -3.44 -5.26 5.99
CA GLU A 40 -2.38 -4.29 5.78
C GLU A 40 -1.87 -3.73 7.12
N LEU A 41 -0.63 -4.04 7.47
CA LEU A 41 0.01 -3.52 8.67
C LEU A 41 0.79 -2.23 8.38
N VAL A 42 0.58 -1.23 9.24
CA VAL A 42 1.28 0.06 9.20
C VAL A 42 1.90 0.37 10.55
N LEU A 43 2.93 1.22 10.55
CA LEU A 43 3.65 1.66 11.74
C LEU A 43 3.49 3.17 11.89
N PHE A 44 2.66 3.61 12.85
CA PHE A 44 2.36 5.03 13.05
C PHE A 44 1.94 5.73 11.75
N ARG A 45 0.96 5.14 11.06
CA ARG A 45 0.45 5.54 9.73
C ARG A 45 1.45 5.45 8.57
N ARG A 46 2.68 4.97 8.78
CA ARG A 46 3.64 4.71 7.69
C ARG A 46 3.50 3.28 7.20
N ASP A 47 3.50 3.09 5.88
CA ASP A 47 3.46 1.75 5.29
C ASP A 47 4.73 0.97 5.70
N ILE A 48 4.57 -0.31 6.08
CA ILE A 48 5.69 -1.21 6.41
C ILE A 48 6.04 -2.09 5.19
N TYR A 49 5.03 -2.52 4.45
CA TYR A 49 5.20 -3.26 3.21
C TYR A 49 6.09 -2.47 2.21
N ASP A 50 6.92 -3.19 1.46
CA ASP A 50 7.91 -2.64 0.52
C ASP A 50 8.95 -1.67 1.13
N SER A 51 9.07 -1.65 2.47
CA SER A 51 10.13 -0.91 3.15
C SER A 51 11.42 -1.73 3.24
N ARG A 52 12.56 -1.04 3.16
CA ARG A 52 13.87 -1.64 3.48
C ARG A 52 13.97 -1.91 4.99
N PRO A 53 14.71 -2.94 5.44
CA PRO A 53 14.93 -3.20 6.86
C PRO A 53 15.44 -1.97 7.64
N SER A 54 16.36 -1.20 7.07
CA SER A 54 16.87 0.04 7.65
C SER A 54 15.78 1.11 7.86
N GLN A 55 14.81 1.20 6.94
CA GLN A 55 13.69 2.13 7.05
C GLN A 55 12.72 1.69 8.16
N VAL A 56 12.50 0.38 8.31
CA VAL A 56 11.70 -0.18 9.41
C VAL A 56 12.35 0.16 10.75
N ILE A 57 13.67 -0.05 10.90
CA ILE A 57 14.41 0.32 12.11
C ILE A 57 14.28 1.84 12.39
N HIS A 58 14.52 2.66 11.37
CA HIS A 58 14.38 4.11 11.47
C HIS A 58 12.98 4.54 11.92
N ASN A 59 11.92 3.95 11.37
CA ASN A 59 10.55 4.27 11.73
C ASN A 59 10.23 3.91 13.19
N HIS A 60 10.81 2.82 13.73
CA HIS A 60 10.68 2.49 15.16
C HIS A 60 11.40 3.52 16.05
N HIS A 61 12.61 3.94 15.67
CA HIS A 61 13.31 5.00 16.39
C HIS A 61 12.52 6.32 16.39
N HIS A 62 11.93 6.70 15.26
CA HIS A 62 11.06 7.88 15.16
C HIS A 62 9.70 7.71 15.87
N GLY A 63 9.27 6.47 16.13
CA GLY A 63 8.06 6.14 16.88
C GLY A 63 8.04 6.77 18.28
N SER A 64 9.22 6.98 18.87
CA SER A 64 9.39 7.68 20.16
C SER A 64 8.82 9.10 20.20
N ASN A 65 8.62 9.75 19.04
CA ASN A 65 7.98 11.06 18.98
C ASN A 65 6.45 11.01 19.17
N TYR A 66 5.84 9.82 19.11
CA TYR A 66 4.39 9.63 19.20
C TYR A 66 3.95 9.07 20.55
N THR A 67 4.87 8.59 21.38
CA THR A 67 4.57 7.81 22.59
C THR A 67 5.57 8.12 23.69
N SER A 68 5.14 8.18 24.95
CA SER A 68 6.05 8.36 26.08
C SER A 68 6.97 7.16 26.32
N ASN A 69 6.56 5.96 25.88
CA ASN A 69 7.32 4.73 26.03
C ASN A 69 7.71 4.15 24.66
N PRO A 70 8.99 4.29 24.23
CA PRO A 70 9.42 3.83 22.91
C PRO A 70 9.15 2.35 22.68
N ILE A 71 8.59 2.01 21.52
CA ILE A 71 8.37 0.63 21.09
C ILE A 71 9.58 0.08 20.32
N THR A 72 9.84 -1.21 20.51
CA THR A 72 10.89 -1.95 19.80
C THR A 72 10.34 -2.69 18.58
N ILE A 73 11.21 -3.24 17.75
CA ILE A 73 10.81 -4.12 16.63
C ILE A 73 10.22 -5.43 17.16
N ASP A 74 10.69 -5.93 18.31
CA ASP A 74 10.10 -7.13 18.92
C ASP A 74 8.65 -6.87 19.35
N ASP A 75 8.38 -5.70 19.95
CA ASP A 75 7.02 -5.31 20.38
C ASP A 75 6.02 -5.37 19.20
N THR A 76 6.41 -4.84 18.03
CA THR A 76 5.55 -4.84 16.83
C THR A 76 5.53 -6.19 16.11
N LEU A 77 6.62 -6.96 16.17
CA LEU A 77 6.68 -8.32 15.64
C LEU A 77 5.76 -9.27 16.42
N ASP A 78 5.69 -9.13 17.74
CA ASP A 78 4.80 -9.92 18.58
C ASP A 78 3.32 -9.62 18.29
N VAL A 79 2.98 -8.34 18.08
CA VAL A 79 1.65 -7.92 17.60
C VAL A 79 1.34 -8.54 16.24
N ALA A 80 2.24 -8.37 15.26
CA ALA A 80 2.04 -8.88 13.90
C ALA A 80 1.84 -10.40 13.87
N ARG A 81 2.65 -11.16 14.61
CA ARG A 81 2.51 -12.61 14.73
C ARG A 81 1.25 -13.04 15.45
N THR A 82 0.77 -12.25 16.40
CA THR A 82 -0.48 -12.55 17.10
C THR A 82 -1.67 -12.34 16.17
N ILE A 83 -1.66 -11.28 15.37
CA ILE A 83 -2.64 -11.05 14.29
C ILE A 83 -2.60 -12.18 13.25
N GLU A 84 -1.41 -12.64 12.85
CA GLU A 84 -1.22 -13.77 11.92
C GLU A 84 -1.96 -15.03 12.39
N ARG A 85 -1.96 -15.33 13.69
CA ARG A 85 -2.67 -16.48 14.29
C ARG A 85 -4.18 -16.29 14.43
N MET A 86 -4.71 -15.08 14.29
CA MET A 86 -6.15 -14.79 14.40
C MET A 86 -6.86 -15.06 13.07
N GLU A 87 -7.08 -16.32 12.71
CA GLU A 87 -7.59 -16.74 11.39
C GLU A 87 -8.89 -16.05 10.95
N SER A 88 -9.81 -15.79 11.90
CA SER A 88 -11.10 -15.16 11.62
C SER A 88 -11.06 -13.63 11.47
N LEU A 89 -9.90 -12.99 11.60
CA LEU A 89 -9.79 -11.54 11.42
C LEU A 89 -9.99 -11.16 9.95
N ALA A 90 -10.98 -10.31 9.70
CA ALA A 90 -11.33 -9.82 8.38
C ALA A 90 -10.23 -8.91 7.76
N PRO A 91 -10.17 -8.80 6.42
CA PRO A 91 -9.30 -7.86 5.73
C PRO A 91 -9.43 -6.45 6.28
N SER A 92 -8.31 -5.84 6.67
CA SER A 92 -8.32 -4.56 7.41
C SER A 92 -6.95 -3.88 7.34
N ARG A 93 -6.91 -2.58 7.68
CA ARG A 93 -5.68 -1.81 7.81
C ARG A 93 -5.42 -1.51 9.28
N ILE A 94 -4.31 -2.02 9.82
CA ILE A 94 -4.03 -2.06 11.26
C ILE A 94 -2.71 -1.32 11.56
N ASP A 95 -2.75 -0.38 12.50
CA ASP A 95 -1.55 0.33 12.98
C ASP A 95 -0.92 -0.42 14.17
N ILE A 96 0.07 -1.27 13.88
CA ILE A 96 0.74 -2.09 14.89
C ILE A 96 1.63 -1.25 15.82
N GLY A 97 2.04 -0.05 15.38
CA GLY A 97 2.80 0.88 16.23
C GLY A 97 1.97 1.41 17.37
N LYS A 98 0.75 1.88 17.06
CA LYS A 98 -0.20 2.33 18.07
C LYS A 98 -0.63 1.20 19.00
N ILE A 99 -0.90 0.02 18.44
CA ILE A 99 -1.27 -1.17 19.21
C ILE A 99 -0.16 -1.54 20.21
N ALA A 100 1.08 -1.67 19.73
CA ALA A 100 2.22 -1.99 20.59
C ALA A 100 2.41 -0.95 21.69
N ALA A 101 2.30 0.33 21.36
CA ALA A 101 2.42 1.42 22.32
C ALA A 101 1.33 1.37 23.40
N ASN A 102 0.06 1.25 22.99
CA ASN A 102 -1.07 1.19 23.90
C ASN A 102 -1.00 -0.04 24.82
N PHE A 103 -0.62 -1.20 24.27
CA PHE A 103 -0.45 -2.42 25.06
C PHE A 103 0.68 -2.27 26.09
N LYS A 104 1.77 -1.61 25.72
CA LYS A 104 2.91 -1.35 26.61
C LYS A 104 2.60 -0.35 27.73
N GLU A 105 1.71 0.61 27.48
CA GLU A 105 1.28 1.60 28.47
C GLU A 105 0.15 1.11 29.38
N GLY A 106 -0.72 0.21 28.91
CA GLY A 106 -1.98 -0.10 29.59
C GLY A 106 -2.52 -1.52 29.37
N GLY A 107 -1.65 -2.52 29.12
CA GLY A 107 -2.06 -3.92 28.90
C GLY A 107 -2.80 -4.61 30.06
N ASN A 108 -3.04 -3.92 31.19
CA ASN A 108 -3.93 -4.32 32.31
C ASN A 108 -3.75 -5.76 32.81
N GLY A 109 -2.54 -6.33 32.71
CA GLY A 109 -2.24 -7.69 33.14
C GLY A 109 -2.78 -8.80 32.23
N MET A 110 -3.40 -8.45 31.09
CA MET A 110 -3.78 -9.41 30.04
C MET A 110 -2.57 -9.80 29.21
N ASP A 111 -2.60 -11.01 28.65
CA ASP A 111 -1.68 -11.36 27.58
C ASP A 111 -2.06 -10.64 26.28
N LEU A 112 -1.10 -10.52 25.37
CA LEU A 112 -1.29 -9.79 24.11
C LEU A 112 -2.43 -10.36 23.26
N GLU A 113 -2.61 -11.68 23.29
CA GLU A 113 -3.66 -12.34 22.51
C GLU A 113 -5.05 -12.01 23.04
N GLY A 114 -5.29 -12.11 24.35
CA GLY A 114 -6.56 -11.73 24.96
C GLY A 114 -6.88 -10.25 24.70
N TRP A 115 -5.89 -9.37 24.88
CA TRP A 115 -6.07 -7.94 24.65
C TRP A 115 -6.42 -7.61 23.19
N LEU A 116 -5.77 -8.26 22.21
CA LEU A 116 -6.10 -8.08 20.79
C LEU A 116 -7.47 -8.65 20.43
N LYS A 117 -7.91 -9.76 21.05
CA LYS A 117 -9.26 -10.31 20.83
C LYS A 117 -10.32 -9.30 21.26
N ASP A 118 -10.14 -8.67 22.42
CA ASP A 118 -11.03 -7.63 22.90
C ASP A 118 -11.00 -6.40 21.99
N LEU A 119 -9.82 -5.96 21.55
CA LEU A 119 -9.66 -4.83 20.63
C LEU A 119 -10.36 -5.08 19.28
N PHE A 120 -10.28 -6.30 18.76
CA PHE A 120 -10.84 -6.68 17.46
C PHE A 120 -12.22 -7.33 17.54
N ALA A 121 -12.89 -7.33 18.69
CA ALA A 121 -14.15 -8.04 18.88
C ALA A 121 -15.17 -7.78 17.75
N TYR A 122 -15.34 -6.52 17.35
CA TYR A 122 -16.22 -6.14 16.23
C TYR A 122 -15.77 -6.70 14.86
N ALA A 123 -14.46 -6.68 14.60
CA ALA A 123 -13.87 -7.18 13.36
C ALA A 123 -13.80 -8.71 13.28
N LEU A 124 -13.88 -9.40 14.43
CA LEU A 124 -13.95 -10.86 14.52
C LEU A 124 -15.38 -11.41 14.38
N THR A 125 -16.39 -10.58 14.65
CA THR A 125 -17.82 -10.93 14.50
C THR A 125 -18.41 -10.61 13.14
N GLY A 126 -17.71 -9.81 12.33
CA GLY A 126 -18.18 -9.47 10.99
C GLY A 126 -18.21 -10.71 10.10
N GLU A 127 -19.33 -10.96 9.44
CA GLU A 127 -19.36 -11.93 8.34
C GLU A 127 -18.25 -11.53 7.36
N SER A 128 -17.27 -12.42 7.20
CA SER A 128 -16.26 -12.36 6.15
C SER A 128 -16.93 -12.55 4.78
N GLY A 129 -17.89 -11.70 4.44
CA GLY A 129 -18.45 -11.66 3.10
C GLY A 129 -17.30 -11.40 2.14
N ASP A 130 -17.24 -12.17 1.06
CA ASP A 130 -16.28 -11.92 -0.01
C ASP A 130 -16.43 -10.46 -0.44
N ILE A 131 -15.43 -9.62 -0.11
CA ILE A 131 -15.42 -8.24 -0.55
C ILE A 131 -15.16 -8.29 -2.05
N GLU A 132 -16.23 -8.09 -2.84
CA GLU A 132 -16.07 -7.97 -4.28
C GLU A 132 -15.20 -6.77 -4.59
N SER A 133 -14.16 -7.01 -5.40
CA SER A 133 -13.28 -5.95 -5.85
C SER A 133 -14.08 -4.88 -6.61
N ARG A 134 -13.83 -3.60 -6.31
CA ARG A 134 -14.48 -2.49 -7.00
C ARG A 134 -13.59 -1.99 -8.13
N ASP A 135 -14.10 -2.10 -9.36
CA ASP A 135 -13.43 -1.52 -10.52
C ASP A 135 -13.39 0.02 -10.41
N VAL A 136 -12.26 0.60 -10.79
CA VAL A 136 -12.01 2.04 -10.80
C VAL A 136 -11.63 2.49 -12.20
N VAL A 137 -12.23 3.60 -12.63
CA VAL A 137 -11.87 4.32 -13.86
C VAL A 137 -11.41 5.72 -13.48
N LEU A 138 -10.23 6.12 -13.94
CA LEU A 138 -9.76 7.50 -13.80
C LEU A 138 -10.10 8.29 -15.05
N TYR A 139 -10.91 9.33 -14.92
CA TYR A 139 -11.15 10.27 -16.00
C TYR A 139 -10.07 11.36 -15.95
N GLY A 140 -9.10 11.23 -16.84
CA GLY A 140 -7.91 12.08 -16.91
C GLY A 140 -6.65 11.43 -16.36
N PHE A 141 -5.53 11.62 -17.07
CA PHE A 141 -4.20 11.13 -16.65
C PHE A 141 -3.18 12.26 -16.49
N GLY A 142 -3.63 13.33 -15.83
CA GLY A 142 -2.79 14.43 -15.38
C GLY A 142 -2.00 14.08 -14.12
N ARG A 143 -1.54 15.08 -13.37
CA ARG A 143 -0.75 14.86 -12.15
C ARG A 143 -1.53 14.07 -11.10
N ILE A 144 -2.76 14.50 -10.76
CA ILE A 144 -3.60 13.83 -9.76
C ILE A 144 -3.95 12.40 -10.18
N GLY A 145 -4.40 12.20 -11.42
CA GLY A 145 -4.72 10.86 -11.94
C GLY A 145 -3.54 9.90 -11.88
N ARG A 146 -2.32 10.35 -12.18
CA ARG A 146 -1.12 9.51 -12.04
C ARG A 146 -0.81 9.15 -10.59
N LEU A 147 -0.96 10.09 -9.65
CA LEU A 147 -0.74 9.82 -8.22
C LEU A 147 -1.79 8.87 -7.66
N LEU A 148 -3.06 9.05 -8.05
CA LEU A 148 -4.13 8.12 -7.72
C LEU A 148 -3.86 6.73 -8.30
N ALA A 149 -3.43 6.65 -9.57
CA ALA A 149 -3.08 5.38 -10.19
C ALA A 149 -1.94 4.68 -9.44
N ARG A 150 -0.84 5.40 -9.15
CA ARG A 150 0.27 4.85 -8.33
C ARG A 150 -0.26 4.30 -7.01
N ARG A 151 -1.11 5.06 -6.30
CA ARG A 151 -1.61 4.64 -5.00
C ARG A 151 -2.55 3.43 -5.07
N ILE A 152 -3.47 3.40 -6.04
CA ILE A 152 -4.37 2.25 -6.23
C ILE A 152 -3.56 0.98 -6.53
N ILE A 153 -2.56 1.09 -7.41
CA ILE A 153 -1.70 -0.04 -7.80
C ILE A 153 -0.84 -0.54 -6.63
N GLU A 154 -0.32 0.36 -5.79
CA GLU A 154 0.38 -0.01 -4.57
C GLU A 154 -0.54 -0.78 -3.61
N LEU A 155 -1.80 -0.35 -3.50
CA LEU A 155 -2.80 -0.93 -2.60
C LEU A 155 -3.40 -2.25 -3.09
N THR A 156 -3.20 -2.66 -4.35
CA THR A 156 -3.83 -3.86 -4.93
C THR A 156 -3.72 -5.09 -4.01
N GLY A 157 -2.55 -5.33 -3.38
CA GLY A 157 -2.40 -6.42 -2.40
C GLY A 157 -2.86 -7.78 -2.95
N ARG A 158 -3.83 -8.43 -2.28
CA ARG A 158 -4.48 -9.68 -2.72
C ARG A 158 -5.39 -9.50 -3.96
N GLY A 159 -5.78 -8.27 -4.29
CA GLY A 159 -6.61 -7.94 -5.45
C GLY A 159 -8.08 -7.65 -5.14
N ASP A 160 -8.49 -7.76 -3.88
CA ASP A 160 -9.91 -7.74 -3.47
C ASP A 160 -10.46 -6.34 -3.20
N GLN A 161 -9.65 -5.30 -3.35
CA GLN A 161 -10.04 -3.91 -3.07
C GLN A 161 -10.33 -3.14 -4.37
N LEU A 162 -9.77 -1.94 -4.51
CA LEU A 162 -9.92 -1.09 -5.69
C LEU A 162 -9.04 -1.63 -6.82
N ARG A 163 -9.62 -1.84 -8.00
CA ARG A 163 -8.90 -2.30 -9.19
C ARG A 163 -8.95 -1.23 -10.27
N LEU A 164 -7.82 -0.60 -10.56
CA LEU A 164 -7.74 0.35 -11.67
C LEU A 164 -7.85 -0.40 -13.00
N ARG A 165 -9.00 -0.27 -13.68
CA ARG A 165 -9.28 -0.97 -14.94
C ARG A 165 -9.03 -0.13 -16.17
N ALA A 166 -9.30 1.17 -16.08
CA ALA A 166 -9.16 2.06 -17.21
C ALA A 166 -8.76 3.47 -16.79
N VAL A 167 -8.14 4.15 -17.74
CA VAL A 167 -7.86 5.58 -17.67
C VAL A 167 -8.37 6.20 -18.97
N VAL A 168 -9.25 7.18 -18.84
CA VAL A 168 -9.77 7.94 -19.97
C VAL A 168 -8.88 9.16 -20.21
N ILE A 169 -8.44 9.35 -21.44
CA ILE A 169 -7.69 10.54 -21.85
C ILE A 169 -8.25 11.12 -23.15
N ARG A 170 -8.15 12.45 -23.29
CA ARG A 170 -8.35 13.10 -24.58
C ARG A 170 -7.10 12.89 -25.45
N PRO A 171 -7.25 12.43 -26.70
CA PRO A 171 -6.12 12.26 -27.60
C PRO A 171 -5.45 13.61 -27.87
N LYS A 172 -4.13 13.66 -27.69
CA LYS A 172 -3.29 14.85 -27.96
C LYS A 172 -2.29 14.59 -29.07
N MET A 173 -2.06 13.34 -29.44
CA MET A 173 -1.13 12.93 -30.47
C MET A 173 -1.88 12.21 -31.59
N LYS A 174 -1.36 12.29 -32.82
CA LYS A 174 -1.91 11.56 -33.97
C LYS A 174 -1.72 10.05 -33.83
N ASP A 175 -0.56 9.65 -33.31
CA ASP A 175 -0.21 8.27 -33.02
C ASP A 175 -0.58 7.92 -31.57
N LYS A 176 -1.48 6.94 -31.43
CA LYS A 176 -1.95 6.45 -30.13
C LYS A 176 -0.84 5.71 -29.37
N ASN A 177 0.03 4.97 -30.06
CA ASN A 177 1.12 4.23 -29.41
C ASN A 177 2.15 5.19 -28.81
N ALA A 178 2.51 6.23 -29.56
CA ALA A 178 3.34 7.31 -29.02
C ALA A 178 2.72 7.96 -27.78
N GLU A 179 1.39 8.14 -27.73
CA GLU A 179 0.72 8.67 -26.54
C GLU A 179 0.71 7.67 -25.37
N LEU A 180 0.53 6.37 -25.61
CA LEU A 180 0.65 5.31 -24.61
C LEU A 180 2.04 5.33 -23.95
N HIS A 181 3.11 5.34 -24.75
CA HIS A 181 4.50 5.42 -24.25
C HIS A 181 4.74 6.68 -23.42
N LYS A 182 4.20 7.82 -23.86
CA LYS A 182 4.27 9.06 -23.07
C LYS A 182 3.55 8.92 -21.72
N ARG A 183 2.38 8.28 -21.69
CA ARG A 183 1.64 8.06 -20.43
C ARG A 183 2.37 7.10 -19.50
N ALA A 184 2.95 6.03 -20.04
CA ALA A 184 3.79 5.10 -19.31
C ALA A 184 5.00 5.82 -18.68
N SER A 185 5.74 6.60 -19.47
CA SER A 185 6.92 7.35 -18.98
C SER A 185 6.56 8.35 -17.88
N LEU A 186 5.45 9.09 -18.02
CA LEU A 186 4.98 10.03 -17.00
C LEU A 186 4.46 9.34 -15.72
N LEU A 187 3.96 8.11 -15.84
CA LEU A 187 3.59 7.30 -14.68
C LEU A 187 4.85 6.76 -13.99
N GLN A 188 5.86 6.36 -14.75
CA GLN A 188 7.12 5.85 -14.24
C GLN A 188 7.92 6.93 -13.51
N SER A 189 8.08 8.12 -14.10
CA SER A 189 8.87 9.21 -13.51
C SER A 189 8.01 10.44 -13.20
N ASP A 190 8.04 10.90 -11.94
CA ASP A 190 7.44 12.17 -11.51
C ASP A 190 8.52 13.07 -10.89
N SER A 191 8.56 14.33 -11.27
CA SER A 191 9.60 15.27 -10.81
C SER A 191 9.57 15.57 -9.32
N ILE A 192 8.42 15.39 -8.65
CA ILE A 192 8.27 15.68 -7.21
C ILE A 192 8.19 14.38 -6.42
N HIS A 193 7.50 13.36 -6.95
CA HIS A 193 7.29 12.09 -6.26
C HIS A 193 8.31 11.01 -6.64
N GLY A 194 9.24 11.31 -7.54
CA GLY A 194 10.28 10.39 -7.97
C GLY A 194 9.79 9.27 -8.88
N GLU A 195 10.67 8.28 -9.04
CA GLU A 195 10.40 7.06 -9.80
C GLU A 195 9.35 6.18 -9.10
N PHE A 196 8.52 5.54 -9.90
CA PHE A 196 7.61 4.50 -9.44
C PHE A 196 8.40 3.25 -9.07
N GLY A 197 8.21 2.74 -7.85
CA GLY A 197 8.91 1.57 -7.30
C GLY A 197 8.46 0.23 -7.90
N GLY A 198 8.21 0.16 -9.21
CA GLY A 198 7.65 -1.01 -9.86
C GLY A 198 7.86 -1.03 -11.37
N SER A 199 7.19 -1.97 -12.03
CA SER A 199 7.24 -2.16 -13.48
C SER A 199 6.11 -1.40 -14.17
N VAL A 200 6.42 -0.72 -15.27
CA VAL A 200 5.46 -0.09 -16.18
C VAL A 200 5.80 -0.57 -17.59
N ARG A 201 4.86 -1.23 -18.27
CA ARG A 201 5.02 -1.72 -19.65
C ARG A 201 3.85 -1.26 -20.50
N VAL A 202 4.09 -1.07 -21.81
CA VAL A 202 3.05 -0.79 -22.80
C VAL A 202 2.76 -2.07 -23.57
N ASP A 203 1.48 -2.40 -23.69
CA ASP A 203 0.96 -3.42 -24.60
C ASP A 203 0.29 -2.68 -25.76
N GLU A 204 1.04 -2.48 -26.86
CA GLU A 204 0.58 -1.68 -28.01
C GLU A 204 -0.57 -2.33 -28.77
N GLU A 205 -0.57 -3.67 -28.87
CA GLU A 205 -1.62 -4.41 -29.55
C GLU A 205 -2.95 -4.29 -28.80
N ALA A 206 -2.91 -4.44 -27.48
CA ALA A 206 -4.09 -4.26 -26.64
C ALA A 206 -4.44 -2.78 -26.42
N GLY A 207 -3.48 -1.86 -26.51
CA GLY A 207 -3.65 -0.46 -26.14
C GLY A 207 -3.71 -0.24 -24.62
N ASP A 208 -2.97 -1.05 -23.87
CA ASP A 208 -3.01 -1.09 -22.40
C ASP A 208 -1.67 -0.67 -21.79
N LEU A 209 -1.74 -0.20 -20.55
CA LEU A 209 -0.58 -0.15 -19.65
C LEU A 209 -0.62 -1.35 -18.72
N VAL A 210 0.50 -2.05 -18.58
CA VAL A 210 0.68 -3.14 -17.61
C VAL A 210 1.59 -2.65 -16.50
N VAL A 211 1.04 -2.46 -15.30
CA VAL A 211 1.75 -1.87 -14.15
C VAL A 211 1.70 -2.81 -12.95
N ASN A 212 2.86 -3.35 -12.56
CA ASN A 212 2.94 -4.41 -11.53
C ASN A 212 1.93 -5.55 -11.76
N GLY A 213 1.72 -5.94 -13.03
CA GLY A 213 0.74 -6.96 -13.42
C GLY A 213 -0.70 -6.47 -13.58
N ASN A 214 -1.04 -5.25 -13.13
CA ASN A 214 -2.36 -4.66 -13.35
C ASN A 214 -2.47 -4.20 -14.81
N ARG A 215 -3.42 -4.75 -15.56
CA ARG A 215 -3.78 -4.28 -16.91
C ARG A 215 -4.74 -3.10 -16.81
N ILE A 216 -4.34 -1.97 -17.38
CA ILE A 216 -5.06 -0.70 -17.36
C ILE A 216 -5.33 -0.28 -18.80
N LYS A 217 -6.61 -0.29 -19.19
CA LYS A 217 -7.06 0.15 -20.52
C LYS A 217 -6.89 1.65 -20.68
N ILE A 218 -6.25 2.11 -21.75
CA ILE A 218 -6.25 3.54 -22.09
C ILE A 218 -7.37 3.80 -23.09
N ILE A 219 -8.40 4.49 -22.64
CA ILE A 219 -9.57 4.84 -23.45
C ILE A 219 -9.40 6.27 -23.94
N PHE A 220 -9.52 6.46 -25.25
CA PHE A 220 -9.44 7.78 -25.87
C PHE A 220 -10.84 8.31 -26.16
N ALA A 221 -11.25 9.36 -25.44
CA ALA A 221 -12.57 9.97 -25.60
C ALA A 221 -12.53 11.47 -25.30
N GLY A 222 -13.32 12.24 -26.07
CA GLY A 222 -13.50 13.68 -25.90
C GLY A 222 -14.48 14.02 -24.80
N HIS A 223 -15.57 13.25 -24.74
CA HIS A 223 -16.72 13.46 -23.86
C HIS A 223 -17.15 12.15 -23.16
N PRO A 224 -17.65 12.18 -21.91
CA PRO A 224 -18.07 10.97 -21.20
C PRO A 224 -19.14 10.16 -21.95
N SER A 225 -20.03 10.82 -22.69
CA SER A 225 -21.09 10.17 -23.48
C SER A 225 -20.59 9.34 -24.67
N GLU A 226 -19.32 9.49 -25.05
CA GLU A 226 -18.69 8.71 -26.13
C GLU A 226 -18.21 7.32 -25.63
N ILE A 227 -18.29 7.07 -24.32
CA ILE A 227 -17.70 5.89 -23.69
C ILE A 227 -18.78 4.96 -23.17
N ASN A 228 -18.76 3.72 -23.66
CA ASN A 228 -19.50 2.63 -23.07
C ASN A 228 -18.52 1.68 -22.36
N TYR A 229 -18.51 1.69 -21.03
CA TYR A 229 -17.59 0.88 -20.23
C TYR A 229 -17.86 -0.62 -20.33
N LEU A 230 -19.10 -1.01 -20.68
CA LEU A 230 -19.49 -2.41 -20.82
C LEU A 230 -18.74 -3.11 -21.96
N ASP A 231 -18.35 -2.36 -23.01
CA ASP A 231 -17.57 -2.87 -24.14
C ASP A 231 -16.16 -3.31 -23.73
N TYR A 232 -15.68 -2.83 -22.58
CA TYR A 232 -14.40 -3.18 -21.98
C TYR A 232 -14.54 -4.19 -20.82
N GLY A 233 -15.74 -4.73 -20.60
CA GLY A 233 -16.04 -5.63 -19.49
C GLY A 233 -15.99 -4.95 -18.12
N ILE A 234 -16.10 -3.61 -18.07
CA ILE A 234 -16.08 -2.84 -16.83
C ILE A 234 -17.53 -2.56 -16.42
N GLN A 235 -17.94 -3.13 -15.29
CA GLN A 235 -19.30 -3.02 -14.77
C GLN A 235 -19.30 -2.38 -13.38
N ASN A 236 -20.29 -1.54 -13.10
CA ASN A 236 -20.43 -0.86 -11.81
C ASN A 236 -19.13 -0.20 -11.31
N ALA A 237 -18.34 0.39 -12.21
CA ALA A 237 -17.09 1.01 -11.79
C ALA A 237 -17.32 2.30 -11.00
N MET A 238 -16.41 2.59 -10.08
CA MET A 238 -16.26 3.93 -9.52
C MET A 238 -15.46 4.78 -10.52
N VAL A 239 -16.10 5.81 -11.07
CA VAL A 239 -15.44 6.80 -11.93
C VAL A 239 -14.94 7.95 -11.06
N ILE A 240 -13.66 8.25 -11.15
CA ILE A 240 -13.05 9.41 -10.48
C ILE A 240 -12.72 10.44 -11.56
N ASP A 241 -13.45 11.55 -11.60
CA ASP A 241 -13.06 12.67 -12.45
C ASP A 241 -11.95 13.49 -11.79
N ASN A 242 -10.78 13.45 -12.41
CA ASN A 242 -9.62 14.21 -12.01
C ASN A 242 -9.07 15.06 -13.18
N THR A 243 -9.94 15.41 -14.14
CA THR A 243 -9.65 16.38 -15.20
C THR A 243 -9.80 17.82 -14.73
N GLY A 244 -10.71 18.06 -13.77
CA GLY A 244 -11.08 19.40 -13.31
C GLY A 244 -11.88 20.22 -14.33
N VAL A 245 -12.37 19.56 -15.40
CA VAL A 245 -13.17 20.16 -16.48
C VAL A 245 -14.65 20.17 -16.11
N PHE A 246 -15.17 19.04 -15.65
CA PHE A 246 -16.54 18.93 -15.14
C PHE A 246 -16.51 19.26 -13.64
N ARG A 247 -17.32 20.23 -13.24
CA ARG A 247 -17.33 20.77 -11.86
C ARG A 247 -18.73 20.89 -11.29
N ASP A 248 -19.72 20.83 -12.17
CA ASP A 248 -21.13 20.64 -11.91
C ASP A 248 -21.45 19.16 -11.68
N ARG A 249 -22.67 18.94 -11.19
CA ARG A 249 -23.22 17.62 -10.91
C ARG A 249 -23.80 16.95 -12.16
N GLU A 250 -24.10 17.74 -13.18
CA GLU A 250 -24.58 17.31 -14.50
C GLU A 250 -23.41 16.95 -15.40
#